data_AF-A0A9Q0FSF1-F1
#
_entry.id   AF-A0A9Q0FSF1-F1
#
_cell.length_a   1.000
_cell.length_b   1.000
_cell.length_c   1.000
_cell.angle_alpha   90.00
_cell.angle_beta   90.00
_cell.angle_gamma   90.00
#
_symmetry.space_group_name_H-M   'P 1'
#
loop_
_entity.id
_entity.type
_entity.pdbx_description
1 polymer ?
#
loop_
_entity_poly.entity_id
_entity_poly.type
_entity_poly.pdbx_seq_one_letter_code
_entity_poly.pdbx_strand_id
1 'polypeptide(L)'
;NKIEDDGKTSLVTFKCDQDAIRKSLAQIIIVDELPFKFVEGKGFQQRMLVACRRFKIPSRWTISIDCLQFYLGLGFHLKCLFTISRDCLQI
;
A
#
# COMPACT_ATOMS: atom_id res chain seq x y z
N ASN A 1 31.72 -41.26 -3.78
CA ASN A 1 31.46 -41.72 -2.40
C ASN A 1 30.92 -40.57 -1.57
N LYS A 2 29.68 -40.75 -1.08
CA LYS A 2 28.93 -40.14 0.06
C LYS A 2 29.37 -38.74 0.56
N ILE A 3 28.53 -37.69 0.45
CA ILE A 3 27.32 -37.30 1.26
C ILE A 3 27.76 -36.68 2.61
N GLU A 4 27.41 -35.43 3.02
CA GLU A 4 26.07 -34.93 3.46
C GLU A 4 26.00 -33.38 3.70
N ASP A 5 24.86 -32.77 3.30
CA ASP A 5 24.02 -31.60 3.75
C ASP A 5 24.63 -30.34 4.45
N ASP A 6 24.29 -29.08 4.10
CA ASP A 6 23.05 -28.39 4.48
C ASP A 6 22.39 -27.55 3.35
N GLY A 7 21.29 -28.06 2.80
CA GLY A 7 20.39 -27.31 1.93
C GLY A 7 19.60 -26.20 2.64
N LYS A 8 20.12 -24.96 2.63
CA LYS A 8 19.30 -23.76 2.91
C LYS A 8 18.73 -23.18 1.62
N THR A 9 17.72 -23.83 1.05
CA THR A 9 16.77 -23.12 0.18
C THR A 9 16.04 -22.11 1.05
N SER A 10 16.41 -20.83 0.96
CA SER A 10 15.70 -19.76 1.65
C SER A 10 14.26 -19.75 1.15
N LEU A 11 13.34 -20.25 1.98
CA LEU A 11 11.91 -20.04 1.81
C LEU A 11 11.67 -18.54 1.98
N VAL A 12 11.76 -17.79 0.87
CA VAL A 12 11.35 -16.38 0.82
C VAL A 12 9.86 -16.37 1.11
N THR A 13 9.52 -16.18 2.38
CA THR A 13 8.15 -16.00 2.80
C THR A 13 7.71 -14.67 2.23
N PHE A 14 6.84 -14.69 1.21
CA PHE A 14 6.26 -13.48 0.64
C PHE A 14 5.49 -12.75 1.76
N LYS A 15 6.09 -11.68 2.29
CA LYS A 15 5.47 -10.87 3.33
C LYS A 15 4.48 -9.95 2.64
N CYS A 16 3.21 -10.09 2.99
CA CYS A 16 2.17 -9.17 2.57
C CYS A 16 2.40 -7.81 3.24
N ASP A 17 2.89 -6.82 2.49
CA ASP A 17 3.01 -5.45 2.94
C ASP A 17 1.63 -4.77 2.92
N GLN A 18 1.06 -4.59 4.11
CA GLN A 18 -0.28 -4.03 4.28
C GLN A 18 -0.34 -2.58 3.82
N ASP A 19 0.72 -1.80 4.06
CA ASP A 19 0.73 -0.37 3.75
C ASP A 19 0.88 -0.15 2.25
N ALA A 20 1.66 -0.99 1.57
CA ALA A 20 1.72 -0.98 0.11
C ALA A 20 0.35 -1.29 -0.52
N ILE A 21 -0.35 -2.30 -0.01
CA ILE A 21 -1.69 -2.66 -0.51
C ILE A 21 -2.70 -1.55 -0.23
N ARG A 22 -2.68 -0.94 0.96
CA ARG A 22 -3.57 0.19 1.30
C ARG A 22 -3.35 1.39 0.41
N LYS A 23 -2.09 1.75 0.12
CA LYS A 23 -1.75 2.83 -0.82
C LYS A 23 -2.25 2.53 -2.23
N SER A 24 -2.02 1.31 -2.72
CA SER A 24 -2.52 0.88 -4.03
C SER A 24 -4.05 0.90 -4.08
N LEU A 25 -4.72 0.48 -3.01
CA LEU A 25 -6.17 0.51 -2.90
C LEU A 25 -6.73 1.93 -2.91
N ALA A 26 -6.09 2.86 -2.20
CA ALA A 26 -6.46 4.28 -2.21
C ALA A 26 -6.29 4.88 -3.62
N GLN A 27 -5.21 4.55 -4.33
CA GLN A 27 -5.01 4.96 -5.72
C GLN A 27 -6.12 4.46 -6.64
N ILE A 28 -6.47 3.17 -6.58
CA ILE A 28 -7.56 2.59 -7.37
C ILE A 28 -8.87 3.32 -7.09
N ILE A 29 -9.21 3.56 -5.82
CA ILE A 29 -10.45 4.25 -5.44
C ILE A 29 -10.51 5.68 -5.98
N ILE A 30 -9.39 6.40 -5.96
CA ILE A 30 -9.31 7.78 -6.46
C ILE A 30 -9.36 7.82 -7.99
N VAL A 31 -8.60 6.96 -8.67
CA VAL A 31 -8.47 6.94 -10.13
C VAL A 31 -9.73 6.40 -10.80
N ASP A 32 -10.30 5.33 -10.26
CA ASP A 32 -11.49 4.67 -10.81
C ASP A 32 -12.80 5.23 -10.20
N GLU A 33 -12.70 6.32 -9.41
CA GLU A 33 -13.82 7.01 -8.75
C GLU A 33 -14.79 6.07 -8.00
N LEU A 34 -14.24 5.03 -7.34
CA LEU A 34 -15.06 4.02 -6.70
C LEU A 34 -15.64 4.51 -5.37
N PRO A 35 -16.87 4.09 -5.02
CA PRO A 35 -17.42 4.39 -3.70
C PRO A 35 -16.57 3.72 -2.62
N PHE A 36 -16.30 4.40 -1.50
CA PHE A 36 -15.51 3.83 -0.38
C PHE A 36 -16.08 2.53 0.19
N LYS A 37 -17.38 2.27 -0.01
CA LYS A 37 -18.05 1.01 0.36
C LYS A 37 -17.53 -0.20 -0.45
N PHE A 38 -16.81 0.02 -1.55
CA PHE A 38 -16.23 -1.02 -2.39
C PHE A 38 -15.39 -2.03 -1.59
N VAL A 39 -14.63 -1.55 -0.60
CA VAL A 39 -13.76 -2.39 0.25
C VAL A 39 -14.55 -3.35 1.17
N GLU A 40 -15.82 -3.07 1.42
CA GLU A 40 -16.73 -3.89 2.21
C GLU A 40 -17.50 -4.91 1.36
N GLY A 41 -17.36 -4.84 0.02
CA GLY A 41 -18.02 -5.76 -0.89
C GLY A 41 -17.47 -7.18 -0.75
N LYS A 42 -18.36 -8.19 -0.63
CA LYS A 42 -17.97 -9.61 -0.49
C LYS A 42 -16.96 -10.07 -1.53
N GLY A 43 -17.13 -9.65 -2.80
CA GLY A 43 -16.23 -10.00 -3.89
C GLY A 43 -14.83 -9.36 -3.78
N PHE A 44 -14.70 -8.21 -3.14
CA PHE A 44 -13.40 -7.63 -2.82
C PHE A 44 -12.74 -8.39 -1.67
N GLN A 45 -13.49 -8.66 -0.60
CA GLN A 45 -12.97 -9.37 0.58
C GLN A 45 -12.46 -10.78 0.23
N GLN A 46 -13.21 -11.53 -0.58
CA GLN A 46 -12.80 -12.85 -1.06
C GLN A 46 -11.52 -12.79 -1.89
N ARG A 47 -11.43 -11.83 -2.82
CA ARG A 47 -10.22 -11.63 -3.63
C ARG A 47 -9.00 -11.32 -2.76
N MET A 48 -9.18 -10.48 -1.76
CA MET A 48 -8.10 -10.06 -0.87
C MET A 48 -7.64 -11.19 0.06
N LEU A 49 -8.55 -12.08 0.50
CA LEU A 49 -8.19 -13.30 1.24
C LEU A 49 -7.36 -14.28 0.42
N VAL A 50 -7.62 -14.38 -0.88
CA VAL A 50 -6.83 -15.22 -1.81
C VAL A 50 -5.44 -14.61 -2.04
N ALA A 51 -5.36 -13.29 -2.29
CA ALA A 51 -4.09 -12.60 -2.52
C ALA A 51 -3.22 -12.53 -1.26
N CYS A 52 -3.82 -12.16 -0.12
CA CYS A 52 -3.15 -12.01 1.16
C CYS A 52 -4.06 -12.44 2.32
N ARG A 53 -3.91 -13.68 2.79
CA ARG A 53 -4.69 -14.19 3.94
C ARG A 53 -4.57 -13.35 5.22
N ARG A 54 -3.44 -12.69 5.41
CA ARG A 54 -3.18 -11.86 6.61
C ARG A 54 -3.61 -10.41 6.44
N PHE A 55 -4.09 -10.01 5.25
CA PHE A 55 -4.51 -8.63 5.01
C PHE A 55 -5.70 -8.26 5.88
N LYS A 56 -5.57 -7.18 6.66
CA LYS A 56 -6.70 -6.64 7.42
C LYS A 56 -7.45 -5.69 6.51
N ILE A 57 -8.66 -6.11 6.15
CA ILE A 57 -9.52 -5.33 5.29
C ILE A 57 -9.89 -4.03 6.01
N PRO A 58 -9.52 -2.85 5.46
CA PRO A 58 -9.85 -1.58 6.08
C PRO A 58 -11.35 -1.32 6.03
N SER A 59 -11.86 -0.57 6.99
CA SER A 59 -13.25 -0.08 6.95
C SER A 59 -13.40 1.04 5.93
N ARG A 60 -14.65 1.36 5.54
CA ARG A 60 -14.92 2.53 4.69
C ARG A 60 -14.37 3.85 5.24
N TRP A 61 -14.30 3.99 6.56
CA TRP A 61 -13.75 5.18 7.23
C TRP A 61 -12.23 5.21 7.16
N THR A 62 -11.60 4.05 7.35
CA THR A 62 -10.15 3.92 7.27
C THR A 62 -9.67 4.24 5.85
N ILE A 63 -10.34 3.70 4.83
CA ILE A 63 -9.94 3.96 3.45
C ILE A 63 -10.19 5.42 3.03
N SER A 64 -11.23 6.07 3.55
CA SER A 64 -11.43 7.50 3.28
C SER A 64 -10.33 8.37 3.91
N ILE A 65 -9.86 8.01 5.10
CA ILE A 65 -8.71 8.67 5.74
C ILE A 65 -7.43 8.39 4.94
N ASP A 66 -7.24 7.17 4.46
CA ASP A 66 -6.07 6.82 3.63
C ASP A 66 -6.05 7.59 2.31
N CYS A 67 -7.19 7.73 1.64
CA CYS A 67 -7.32 8.55 0.44
C CYS A 67 -7.04 10.02 0.74
N LEU A 68 -7.55 10.55 1.85
CA LEU A 68 -7.29 11.92 2.29
C LEU A 68 -5.79 12.12 2.60
N GLN A 69 -5.15 11.18 3.30
CA GLN A 69 -3.72 11.22 3.60
C GLN A 69 -2.89 11.08 2.33
N PHE A 70 -3.31 10.28 1.36
CA PHE A 70 -2.67 10.18 0.06
C PHE A 70 -2.73 11.54 -0.67
N TYR A 71 -3.91 12.16 -0.71
CA TYR A 71 -4.13 13.49 -1.31
C TYR A 71 -3.33 14.60 -0.61
N LEU A 72 -3.34 14.63 0.73
CA LEU A 72 -2.60 15.62 1.51
C LEU A 72 -1.08 15.36 1.52
N GLY A 73 -0.69 14.09 1.47
CA GLY A 73 0.70 13.64 1.38
C GLY A 73 1.34 14.00 0.04
N LEU A 74 0.58 13.97 -1.06
CA LEU A 74 0.94 14.60 -2.34
C LEU A 74 1.24 16.10 -2.14
N GLY A 75 0.41 16.79 -1.35
CA GLY A 75 0.63 18.19 -0.97
C GLY A 75 1.88 18.41 -0.10
N PHE A 76 2.20 17.49 0.81
CA PHE A 76 3.43 17.55 1.61
C PHE A 76 4.67 17.27 0.76
N HIS A 77 4.62 16.29 -0.14
CA HIS A 77 5.71 16.00 -1.07
C HIS A 77 5.95 17.18 -2.03
N LEU A 78 4.89 17.83 -2.53
CA LEU A 78 5.01 19.07 -3.29
C LEU A 78 5.59 20.19 -2.42
N LYS A 79 5.12 20.38 -1.18
CA LYS A 79 5.67 21.41 -0.28
C LYS A 79 7.16 21.18 0.00
N CYS A 80 7.58 19.94 0.27
CA CYS A 80 9.00 19.61 0.41
C CYS A 80 9.78 19.86 -0.89
N LEU A 81 9.23 19.53 -2.06
CA LEU A 81 9.86 19.85 -3.34
C LEU A 81 10.06 21.36 -3.55
N PHE A 82 9.06 22.18 -3.20
CA PHE A 82 9.14 23.64 -3.27
C PHE A 82 10.04 24.26 -2.19
N THR A 83 10.08 23.69 -0.99
CA THR A 83 10.98 24.15 0.09
C THR A 83 12.44 23.78 -0.21
N ILE A 84 12.72 22.54 -0.65
CA ILE A 84 14.06 22.11 -1.08
C ILE A 84 14.55 22.96 -2.27
N SER A 85 13.65 23.33 -3.20
CA SER A 85 13.99 24.23 -4.32
C SER A 85 14.34 25.65 -3.88
N ARG A 86 13.79 26.16 -2.77
CA ARG A 86 14.18 27.47 -2.21
C ARG A 86 15.55 27.44 -1.55
N ASP A 87 15.94 26.31 -0.95
CA ASP A 87 17.22 26.18 -0.26
C ASP A 87 18.40 25.96 -1.24
N CYS A 88 18.14 25.54 -2.48
CA CYS A 88 19.17 25.41 -3.54
C CYS A 88 19.40 26.69 -4.37
N LEU A 89 18.59 27.74 -4.20
CA LEU A 89 18.73 29.02 -4.94
C LEU A 89 19.26 30.16 -4.06
N GLN A 90 20.15 29.83 -3.12
CA GLN A 90 21.09 30.78 -2.51
C GLN A 90 22.52 30.29 -2.77
N ILE A 91 22.99 30.45 -4.00
CA ILE A 91 24.41 30.51 -4.37
C ILE A 91 24.62 31.79 -5.15
#